data_AF-A0A5N5ENX3-F1
#
_entry.id   AF-A0A5N5ENX3-F1
#
_cell.length_a   1.000
_cell.length_b   1.000
_cell.length_c   1.000
_cell.angle_alpha   90.00
_cell.angle_beta   90.00
_cell.angle_gamma   90.00
#
_symmetry.space_group_name_H-M   'P 1'
#
loop_
_entity.id
_entity.type
_entity.pdbx_description
1 polymer ?
#
loop_
_entity_poly.entity_id
_entity_poly.type
_entity_poly.pdbx_seq_one_letter_code
_entity_poly.pdbx_strand_id
1 'polypeptide(L)' 'MPCAVQDAPWLTPDQQIRIVAVASLVSGAARLLAEDPGTAITTGELSRMWALVDHAIAA' A
#
# COMPACT_ATOMS: atom_id res chain seq x y z
N MET A 1 0.05 -18.91 -20.99
CA MET A 1 -1.20 -18.12 -20.96
C MET A 1 -0.97 -16.99 -19.98
N PRO A 2 -0.86 -15.71 -20.40
CA PRO A 2 -0.91 -14.66 -19.42
C PRO A 2 -2.31 -14.74 -18.81
N CYS A 3 -2.39 -14.96 -17.50
CA CYS A 3 -3.65 -14.81 -16.79
C CYS A 3 -4.06 -13.36 -17.01
N ALA A 4 -4.95 -13.10 -17.96
CA ALA A 4 -5.63 -11.82 -18.06
C ALA A 4 -6.19 -11.59 -16.66
N VAL A 5 -5.63 -10.61 -15.95
CA VAL A 5 -6.29 -10.04 -14.78
C VAL A 5 -7.69 -9.74 -15.27
N GLN A 6 -8.67 -10.52 -14.81
CA GLN A 6 -10.04 -10.25 -15.18
C GLN A 6 -10.28 -8.82 -14.76
N ASP A 7 -10.56 -7.93 -15.72
CA ASP A 7 -11.01 -6.57 -15.46
C ASP A 7 -12.07 -6.71 -14.39
N ALA A 8 -11.76 -6.36 -13.14
CA ALA A 8 -12.64 -6.54 -12.02
C ALA A 8 -13.78 -5.54 -12.26
N PRO A 9 -14.89 -5.93 -12.92
CA PRO A 9 -15.82 -4.95 -13.46
C PRO A 9 -16.66 -4.32 -12.35
N TRP A 10 -16.54 -4.86 -11.14
CA TRP A 10 -17.07 -4.35 -9.88
C TRP A 10 -16.17 -3.27 -9.24
N LEU A 11 -14.94 -3.08 -9.72
CA LEU A 11 -14.04 -2.01 -9.28
C LEU A 11 -13.93 -0.94 -10.36
N THR A 12 -14.25 0.29 -10.00
CA THR A 12 -13.89 1.46 -10.81
C THR A 12 -12.35 1.55 -10.93
N PRO A 13 -11.82 2.16 -12.01
CA PRO A 13 -10.37 2.35 -12.17
C PRO A 13 -9.72 3.00 -10.95
N ASP A 14 -10.41 3.95 -10.33
CA ASP A 14 -9.95 4.63 -9.12
C ASP A 14 -9.84 3.69 -7.90
N GLN A 15 -10.80 2.79 -7.71
CA GLN A 15 -10.70 1.76 -6.67
C GLN A 15 -9.58 0.75 -6.94
N GLN A 16 -9.35 0.39 -8.21
CA GLN A 16 -8.21 -0.47 -8.57
C GLN A 16 -6.88 0.20 -8.23
N ILE A 17 -6.71 1.48 -8.58
CA ILE A 17 -5.52 2.28 -8.26
C ILE A 17 -5.33 2.37 -6.75
N ARG A 18 -6.40 2.62 -5.98
CA ARG A 18 -6.33 2.66 -4.52
C ARG A 18 -5.88 1.34 -3.90
N ILE A 19 -6.41 0.22 -4.37
CA ILE A 19 -5.99 -1.12 -3.90
C ILE A 19 -4.51 -1.36 -4.20
N VAL A 20 -4.05 -1.04 -5.40
CA VAL A 20 -2.64 -1.17 -5.78
C VAL A 20 -1.76 -0.28 -4.89
N ALA A 21 -2.16 0.97 -4.66
CA ALA A 21 -1.43 1.90 -3.81
C ALA A 21 -1.31 1.38 -2.36
N VAL A 22 -2.40 0.90 -1.78
CA VAL A 22 -2.41 0.30 -0.42
C VAL A 22 -1.52 -0.94 -0.38
N ALA A 23 -1.63 -1.86 -1.35
CA ALA A 23 -0.82 -3.06 -1.39
C ALA A 23 0.68 -2.75 -1.52
N SER A 24 1.04 -1.76 -2.34
CA SER A 24 2.41 -1.28 -2.48
C SER A 24 2.94 -0.64 -1.19
N LEU A 25 2.14 0.19 -0.52
CA LEU A 25 2.51 0.81 0.76
C LEU A 25 2.74 -0.25 1.86
N VAL A 26 1.83 -1.20 2.02
CA VAL A 26 1.96 -2.29 3.00
C VAL A 26 3.20 -3.15 2.72
N SER A 27 3.45 -3.48 1.45
CA SER A 27 4.64 -4.25 1.06
C SER A 27 5.93 -3.47 1.33
N GLY A 28 5.93 -2.16 1.03
CA GLY A 28 7.03 -1.26 1.36
C GLY A 28 7.27 -1.19 2.88
N ALA A 29 6.20 -1.17 3.69
CA ALA A 29 6.29 -1.08 5.15
C ALA A 29 6.96 -2.32 5.72
N ALA A 30 6.54 -3.50 5.24
CA ALA A 30 7.12 -4.78 5.64
C ALA A 30 8.61 -4.86 5.29
N ARG A 31 8.99 -4.36 4.10
CA ARG A 31 10.40 -4.35 3.68
C ARG A 31 11.24 -3.38 4.51
N LEU A 32 10.74 -2.17 4.75
CA LEU A 32 11.39 -1.15 5.57
C LEU A 32 11.63 -1.67 7.01
N LEU A 33 10.65 -2.35 7.59
CA LEU A 33 10.78 -3.02 8.89
C LEU A 33 11.74 -4.20 8.88
N ALA A 34 11.87 -4.92 7.76
CA ALA A 34 12.80 -6.03 7.64
C ALA A 34 14.26 -5.56 7.49
N GLU A 35 14.49 -4.43 6.81
CA GLU A 35 15.82 -3.89 6.53
C GLU A 35 16.35 -3.02 7.68
N ASP A 36 15.53 -2.10 8.21
CA ASP A 36 15.94 -1.20 9.30
C ASP A 36 14.76 -0.78 10.20
N PRO A 37 14.31 -1.67 11.10
CA PRO A 37 13.16 -1.40 11.96
C PRO A 37 13.44 -0.26 12.95
N GLY A 38 14.69 -0.09 13.39
CA GLY A 38 15.06 0.91 14.38
C GLY A 38 14.91 2.33 13.82
N THR A 39 15.46 2.58 12.62
CA THR A 39 15.32 3.87 11.96
C THR A 39 13.88 4.13 11.55
N ALA A 40 13.21 3.14 10.94
CA ALA A 40 11.82 3.23 10.51
C ALA A 40 10.85 3.75 11.59
N ILE A 41 11.02 3.27 12.82
CA ILE A 41 10.20 3.65 13.97
C ILE A 41 10.63 5.01 14.52
N THR A 42 11.93 5.23 14.68
CA THR A 42 12.47 6.45 15.31
C THR A 42 12.29 7.71 14.44
N THR A 43 12.35 7.59 13.12
CA THR A 43 12.16 8.71 12.18
C THR A 43 10.69 8.94 11.81
N GLY A 44 9.79 8.08 12.29
CA GLY A 44 8.36 8.16 12.00
C GLY A 44 7.99 7.85 10.54
N GLU A 45 8.88 7.21 9.78
CA GLU A 45 8.60 6.75 8.41
C GLU A 45 7.41 5.79 8.37
N LEU A 46 7.36 4.85 9.31
CA LEU A 46 6.23 3.90 9.40
C LEU A 46 4.90 4.62 9.67
N SER A 47 4.90 5.61 10.57
CA SER A 47 3.71 6.41 10.89
C SER A 47 3.19 7.19 9.68
N ARG A 48 4.10 7.82 8.91
CA ARG A 48 3.72 8.53 7.68
C ARG A 48 3.14 7.60 6.62
N MET A 49 3.69 6.40 6.47
CA MET A 49 3.15 5.41 5.55
C MET A 49 1.75 4.93 5.93
N TRP A 50 1.50 4.71 7.23
CA TRP A 50 0.16 4.35 7.70
C TRP A 50 -0.86 5.47 7.51
N ALA A 51 -0.47 6.74 7.72
CA ALA A 51 -1.35 7.88 7.42
C ALA A 51 -1.77 7.95 5.94
N LEU A 52 -0.88 7.56 5.01
CA LEU A 52 -1.22 7.45 3.58
C LEU A 52 -2.20 6.31 3.30
N VAL A 53 -2.05 5.18 4.00
CA VAL A 53 -2.98 4.06 3.91
C VAL A 53 -4.36 4.46 4.44
N ASP A 54 -4.42 5.10 5.61
CA ASP A 54 -5.68 5.59 6.19
C ASP A 54 -6.39 6.57 5.24
N HIS A 55 -5.64 7.49 4.63
CA HIS A 55 -6.19 8.41 3.63
C HIS A 55 -6.74 7.68 2.40
N ALA A 56 -6.03 6.66 1.90
CA ALA A 56 -6.45 5.88 0.74
C ALA A 56 -7.70 5.02 1.01
N ILE A 57 -7.93 4.61 2.27
CA ILE A 57 -9.06 3.77 2.69
C ILE A 57 -10.30 4.59 3.08
N ALA A 58 -10.14 5.83 3.55
CA ALA A 58 -11.25 6.65 4.04
C ALA A 58 -12.14 7.29 2.94
N ALA A 59 -11.75 7.21 1.67
CA ALA A 59 -12.47 7.74 0.51
C ALA A 59 -13.27 6.65 -0.23
#